data_AF-A0A9W6NAV6-F1
#
_entry.id   AF-A0A9W6NAV6-F1
#
_cell.length_a   1.000
_cell.length_b   1.000
_cell.length_c   1.000
_cell.angle_alpha   90.00
_cell.angle_beta   90.00
_cell.angle_gamma   90.00
#
_symmetry.space_group_name_H-M   'P 1'
#
loop_
_entity.id
_entity.type
_entity.pdbx_description
1 polymer ?
#
loop_
_entity_poly.entity_id
_entity_poly.type
_entity_poly.pdbx_seq_one_letter_code
_entity_poly.pdbx_strand_id
1 'polypeptide(L)'
;MAAESQDYNETDHVRWLGTATRYLTAAKVLVDTQDYASSRMVHLPALHLTAHGIELLLKANLIGAGWTVDDVRKRFGHFLLPLWRAQENEKLRIETRCAARLVHEEAAASARWACEFSGDPGLLLEEAIERLAPLHSSETYFALRYPGDPQLVGPRVPFLAFAFWRVAELGRDQPRLMLPD
;
A
#
# COMPACT_ATOMS: atom_id res chain seq x y z
N MET A 1 -28.18 24.26 21.99
CA MET A 1 -27.41 23.02 21.78
C MET A 1 -26.33 23.33 20.76
N ALA A 2 -25.13 23.67 21.24
CA ALA A 2 -23.98 23.77 20.36
C ALA A 2 -23.70 22.37 19.82
N ALA A 3 -23.68 22.20 18.51
CA ALA A 3 -23.06 21.02 17.92
C ALA A 3 -21.62 21.01 18.43
N GLU A 4 -21.28 20.00 19.23
CA GLU A 4 -19.89 19.72 19.53
C GLU A 4 -19.19 19.57 18.18
N SER A 5 -18.40 20.58 17.81
CA SER A 5 -17.40 20.40 16.77
C SER A 5 -16.55 19.23 17.27
N GLN A 6 -16.70 18.06 16.65
CA GLN A 6 -15.77 16.96 16.84
C GLN A 6 -14.39 17.54 16.58
N ASP A 7 -13.69 17.85 17.67
CA ASP A 7 -12.34 18.34 17.65
C ASP A 7 -11.50 17.14 17.17
N TYR A 8 -11.38 17.04 15.85
CA TYR A 8 -10.54 16.11 15.13
C TYR A 8 -9.11 16.55 15.42
N ASN A 9 -8.66 16.39 16.67
CA ASN A 9 -7.26 16.42 17.03
C ASN A 9 -6.63 15.24 16.30
N GLU A 10 -6.27 15.47 15.03
CA GLU A 10 -5.65 14.52 14.13
C GLU A 10 -4.40 13.99 14.82
N THR A 11 -4.51 12.83 15.47
CA THR A 11 -3.36 12.11 15.98
C THR A 11 -2.41 11.84 14.82
N ASP A 12 -1.12 11.69 15.10
CA ASP A 12 -0.15 11.35 14.05
C ASP A 12 -0.61 10.12 13.26
N HIS A 13 -1.15 9.11 13.94
CA HIS A 13 -1.78 7.96 13.30
C HIS A 13 -2.82 8.35 12.21
N VAL A 14 -3.78 9.23 12.52
CA VAL A 14 -4.82 9.66 11.57
C VAL A 14 -4.24 10.47 10.41
N ARG A 15 -3.26 11.35 10.67
CA ARG A 15 -2.57 12.10 9.60
C ARG A 15 -1.82 11.21 8.64
N TRP A 16 -1.15 10.19 9.18
CA TRP A 16 -0.40 9.22 8.39
C TRP A 16 -1.34 8.34 7.57
N LEU A 17 -2.45 7.87 8.15
CA LEU A 17 -3.50 7.16 7.41
C LEU A 17 -4.04 8.01 6.26
N GLY A 18 -4.47 9.24 6.52
CA GLY A 18 -4.99 10.12 5.48
C GLY A 18 -3.98 10.44 4.38
N THR A 19 -2.68 10.44 4.70
CA THR A 19 -1.62 10.61 3.70
C THR A 19 -1.42 9.33 2.87
N ALA A 20 -1.40 8.16 3.51
CA ALA A 20 -1.34 6.87 2.82
C ALA A 20 -2.52 6.67 1.85
N THR A 21 -3.74 6.98 2.29
CA THR A 21 -4.95 6.90 1.45
C THR A 21 -4.86 7.81 0.23
N ARG A 22 -4.32 9.03 0.37
CA ARG A 22 -4.11 9.95 -0.76
C ARG A 22 -3.15 9.37 -1.81
N TYR A 23 -2.01 8.82 -1.39
CA TYR A 23 -1.05 8.19 -2.31
C TYR A 23 -1.62 6.95 -3.00
N LEU A 24 -2.32 6.07 -2.26
CA LEU A 24 -2.93 4.87 -2.83
C LEU A 24 -4.10 5.20 -3.76
N THR A 25 -4.86 6.25 -3.45
CA THR A 25 -5.91 6.78 -4.34
C THR A 25 -5.30 7.32 -5.63
N ALA A 26 -4.20 8.09 -5.54
CA ALA A 26 -3.50 8.59 -6.72
C ALA A 26 -2.94 7.43 -7.58
N ALA A 27 -2.35 6.41 -6.96
CA ALA A 27 -1.89 5.21 -7.66
C ALA A 27 -3.03 4.49 -8.38
N LYS A 28 -4.18 4.31 -7.70
CA LYS A 28 -5.40 3.75 -8.27
C LYS A 28 -5.88 4.55 -9.48
N VAL A 29 -5.97 5.88 -9.35
CA VAL A 29 -6.39 6.78 -10.44
C VAL A 29 -5.47 6.62 -11.64
N LEU A 30 -4.15 6.58 -11.45
CA LEU A 30 -3.21 6.35 -12.55
C LEU A 30 -3.45 5.00 -13.23
N VAL A 31 -3.66 3.93 -12.47
CA VAL A 31 -3.98 2.59 -13.00
C VAL A 31 -5.28 2.60 -13.82
N ASP A 32 -6.25 3.44 -13.46
CA ASP A 32 -7.54 3.60 -14.13
C ASP A 32 -7.50 4.49 -15.38
N THR A 33 -6.39 5.16 -15.66
CA THR A 33 -6.25 5.96 -16.89
C THR A 33 -6.11 5.11 -18.15
N GLN A 34 -6.53 5.66 -19.29
CA GLN A 34 -6.24 5.05 -20.59
C GLN A 34 -4.73 4.93 -20.84
N ASP A 35 -3.94 5.90 -20.39
CA ASP A 35 -2.48 5.90 -20.54
C ASP A 35 -1.81 4.71 -19.86
N TYR A 36 -2.39 4.18 -18.78
CA TYR A 36 -1.88 2.96 -18.15
C TYR A 36 -2.10 1.72 -19.04
N ALA A 37 -3.22 1.67 -19.76
CA ALA A 37 -3.55 0.56 -20.65
C ALA A 37 -2.85 0.65 -22.02
N SER A 38 -2.69 1.86 -22.56
CA SER A 38 -2.17 2.10 -23.90
C SER A 38 -0.67 2.44 -23.94
N SER A 39 -0.08 2.83 -22.81
CA SER A 39 1.32 3.26 -22.72
C SER A 39 2.00 2.72 -21.46
N ARG A 40 3.33 2.84 -21.41
CA ARG A 40 4.13 2.56 -20.19
C ARG A 40 4.42 3.82 -19.36
N MET A 41 3.93 4.99 -19.78
CA MET A 41 4.35 6.28 -19.23
C MET A 41 4.03 6.41 -17.74
N VAL A 42 2.85 5.96 -17.33
CA VAL A 42 2.36 6.08 -15.95
C VAL A 42 2.63 4.84 -15.10
N HIS A 43 3.27 3.80 -15.64
CA HIS A 43 3.53 2.54 -14.91
C HIS A 43 4.47 2.75 -13.72
N LEU A 44 5.63 3.37 -13.96
CA LEU A 44 6.60 3.64 -12.90
C LEU A 44 6.08 4.65 -11.87
N PRO A 45 5.45 5.79 -12.26
CA PRO A 45 4.77 6.65 -11.30
C PRO A 45 3.72 5.93 -10.45
N ALA A 46 2.86 5.10 -11.06
CA ALA A 46 1.87 4.34 -10.30
C ALA A 46 2.53 3.35 -9.33
N LEU A 47 3.59 2.65 -9.75
CA LEU A 47 4.34 1.74 -8.88
C LEU A 47 5.00 2.49 -7.70
N HIS A 48 5.56 3.68 -7.97
CA HIS A 48 6.16 4.53 -6.95
C HIS A 48 5.14 4.99 -5.90
N LEU A 49 3.99 5.50 -6.35
CA LEU A 49 2.91 5.94 -5.47
C LEU A 49 2.34 4.77 -4.66
N THR A 50 2.21 3.58 -5.26
CA THR A 50 1.82 2.36 -4.56
C THR A 50 2.83 2.00 -3.46
N ALA A 51 4.13 1.97 -3.77
CA ALA A 51 5.17 1.65 -2.79
C ALA A 51 5.17 2.61 -1.61
N HIS A 52 5.11 3.91 -1.90
CA HIS A 52 5.10 4.93 -0.86
C HIS A 52 3.81 4.91 -0.04
N GLY A 53 2.66 4.72 -0.68
CA GLY A 53 1.38 4.58 0.00
C GLY A 53 1.33 3.38 0.96
N ILE A 54 1.86 2.22 0.52
CA ILE A 54 2.00 1.02 1.36
C ILE A 54 2.91 1.31 2.56
N GLU A 55 4.08 1.94 2.34
CA GLU A 55 5.02 2.30 3.39
C GLU A 55 4.32 3.16 4.47
N LEU A 56 3.63 4.22 4.05
CA LEU A 56 2.95 5.14 4.97
C LEU A 56 1.82 4.44 5.73
N LEU A 57 1.05 3.56 5.07
CA LEU A 57 -0.04 2.82 5.71
C LEU A 57 0.50 1.91 6.82
N LEU A 58 1.57 1.17 6.55
CA LEU A 58 2.21 0.27 7.53
C LEU A 58 2.80 1.04 8.71
N LYS A 59 3.37 2.23 8.46
CA LYS A 59 3.88 3.12 9.51
C LYS A 59 2.74 3.72 10.32
N ALA A 60 1.65 4.12 9.68
CA ALA A 60 0.48 4.65 10.37
C ALA A 60 -0.07 3.65 11.39
N ASN A 61 -0.11 2.37 11.03
CA ASN A 61 -0.60 1.31 11.91
C ASN A 61 0.34 1.07 13.10
N LEU A 62 1.67 1.11 12.90
CA LEU A 62 2.65 1.10 14.00
C LEU A 62 2.47 2.29 14.96
N ILE A 63 2.28 3.50 14.41
CA ILE A 63 2.05 4.71 15.21
C ILE A 63 0.74 4.59 16.00
N GLY A 64 -0.31 4.05 15.38
CA GLY A 64 -1.58 3.77 16.05
C GLY A 64 -1.45 2.74 17.17
N ALA A 65 -0.53 1.79 17.05
CA ALA A 65 -0.19 0.80 18.09
C ALA A 65 0.70 1.37 19.22
N GLY A 66 1.00 2.68 19.20
CA GLY A 66 1.71 3.36 20.29
C GLY A 66 3.18 3.67 20.01
N TRP A 67 3.70 3.37 18.81
CA TRP A 67 5.06 3.75 18.44
C TRP A 67 5.16 5.25 18.15
N THR A 68 6.28 5.88 18.50
CA THR A 68 6.54 7.25 18.06
C THR A 68 7.01 7.28 16.59
N VAL A 69 6.81 8.40 15.91
CA VAL A 69 7.32 8.60 14.54
C VAL A 69 8.84 8.39 14.47
N ASP A 70 9.57 8.80 15.51
CA ASP A 70 11.02 8.66 15.56
C ASP A 70 11.45 7.20 15.72
N ASP A 71 10.77 6.43 16.57
CA ASP A 71 11.04 4.99 16.73
C ASP A 71 10.78 4.23 15.42
N VAL A 72 9.66 4.53 14.75
CA VAL A 72 9.33 3.92 13.46
C VAL A 72 10.39 4.26 12.41
N ARG A 73 10.82 5.53 12.35
CA ARG A 73 11.87 5.98 11.42
C ARG A 73 13.19 5.26 11.70
N LYS A 74 13.65 5.22 12.95
CA LYS A 74 14.93 4.62 13.33
C LYS A 74 14.96 3.12 13.12
N ARG A 75 13.87 2.42 13.44
CA ARG A 75 13.80 0.96 13.37
C ARG A 75 13.55 0.44 11.96
N PHE A 76 12.69 1.11 11.19
CA PHE A 76 12.20 0.56 9.93
C PHE A 76 12.62 1.36 8.69
N GLY A 77 13.00 2.64 8.83
CA GLY A 77 13.40 3.47 7.67
C GLY A 77 12.36 3.43 6.55
N HIS A 78 12.78 3.12 5.32
CA HIS A 78 11.91 2.93 4.15
C HIS A 78 11.74 1.44 3.77
N PHE A 79 12.13 0.52 4.64
CA PHE A 79 12.20 -0.91 4.31
C PHE A 79 10.81 -1.56 4.44
N LEU A 80 10.18 -1.83 3.29
CA LEU A 80 8.83 -2.38 3.21
C LEU A 80 8.69 -3.77 3.86
N LEU A 81 9.64 -4.68 3.66
CA LEU A 81 9.53 -6.04 4.24
C LEU A 81 9.55 -6.05 5.77
N PRO A 82 10.50 -5.36 6.44
CA PRO A 82 10.45 -5.18 7.89
C PRO A 82 9.14 -4.56 8.40
N LEU A 83 8.64 -3.52 7.71
CA LEU A 83 7.35 -2.91 8.05
C LEU A 83 6.20 -3.91 7.90
N TRP A 84 6.13 -4.60 6.76
CA TRP A 84 5.10 -5.58 6.45
C TRP A 84 5.05 -6.69 7.49
N ARG A 85 6.21 -7.19 7.92
CA ARG A 85 6.35 -8.32 8.86
C ARG A 85 6.24 -7.94 10.33
N ALA A 86 6.14 -6.64 10.68
CA ALA A 86 6.00 -6.20 12.06
C ALA A 86 4.75 -6.82 12.73
N GLN A 87 4.84 -7.18 14.01
CA GLN A 87 3.76 -7.88 14.71
C GLN A 87 2.49 -7.03 14.76
N GLU A 88 2.64 -5.74 15.01
CA GLU A 88 1.56 -4.76 15.08
C GLU A 88 0.78 -4.63 13.76
N ASN A 89 1.40 -5.03 12.64
CA ASN A 89 0.77 -5.03 11.32
C ASN A 89 0.03 -6.33 10.99
N GLU A 90 -0.12 -7.27 11.92
CA GLU A 90 -0.78 -8.56 11.67
C GLU A 90 -2.22 -8.42 11.16
N LYS A 91 -3.06 -7.64 11.84
CA LYS A 91 -4.45 -7.42 11.39
C LYS A 91 -4.52 -6.73 10.04
N LEU A 92 -3.67 -5.71 9.82
CA LEU A 92 -3.54 -5.06 8.51
C LEU A 92 -3.16 -6.06 7.40
N ARG A 93 -2.21 -6.98 7.66
CA ARG A 93 -1.87 -8.04 6.70
C ARG A 93 -3.07 -8.94 6.39
N ILE A 94 -3.84 -9.33 7.41
CA ILE A 94 -5.05 -10.15 7.25
C ILE A 94 -6.06 -9.44 6.36
N GLU A 95 -6.38 -8.17 6.66
CA GLU A 95 -7.31 -7.37 5.87
C GLU A 95 -6.82 -7.18 4.43
N THR A 96 -5.51 -7.01 4.24
CA THR A 96 -4.91 -6.89 2.90
C THR A 96 -5.04 -8.19 2.10
N ARG A 97 -4.89 -9.36 2.74
CA ARG A 97 -5.12 -10.65 2.07
C ARG A 97 -6.57 -10.84 1.68
N CYS A 98 -7.52 -10.41 2.53
CA CYS A 98 -8.94 -10.40 2.18
C CYS A 98 -9.21 -9.46 1.00
N ALA A 99 -8.69 -8.23 1.03
CA ALA A 99 -8.81 -7.28 -0.07
C ALA A 99 -8.18 -7.80 -1.38
N ALA A 100 -7.03 -8.48 -1.29
CA ALA A 100 -6.35 -9.08 -2.44
C ALA A 100 -7.21 -10.16 -3.11
N ARG A 101 -7.91 -11.00 -2.33
CA ARG A 101 -8.87 -11.98 -2.88
C ARG A 101 -10.01 -11.29 -3.63
N LEU A 102 -10.62 -10.27 -3.04
CA LEU A 102 -11.70 -9.51 -3.68
C LEU A 102 -11.25 -8.85 -4.99
N VAL A 103 -10.09 -8.20 -4.98
CA VAL A 103 -9.51 -7.58 -6.19
C VAL A 103 -9.22 -8.62 -7.26
N HIS A 104 -8.73 -9.80 -6.87
CA HIS A 104 -8.46 -10.88 -7.80
C HIS A 104 -9.75 -11.42 -8.45
N GLU A 105 -10.79 -11.65 -7.65
CA GLU A 105 -12.11 -12.10 -8.12
C GLU A 105 -12.75 -11.08 -9.06
N GLU A 106 -12.73 -9.79 -8.70
CA GLU A 106 -13.24 -8.71 -9.53
C GLU A 106 -12.47 -8.58 -10.85
N ALA A 107 -11.16 -8.73 -10.80
CA ALA A 107 -10.32 -8.67 -11.99
C ALA A 107 -10.57 -9.88 -12.91
N ALA A 108 -10.74 -11.08 -12.36
CA ALA A 108 -11.05 -12.29 -13.12
C ALA A 108 -12.44 -12.23 -13.78
N ALA A 109 -13.40 -11.58 -13.14
CA ALA A 109 -14.73 -11.32 -13.72
C ALA A 109 -14.75 -10.18 -14.74
N SER A 110 -13.64 -9.45 -14.89
CA SER A 110 -13.54 -8.27 -15.76
C SER A 110 -12.90 -8.60 -17.11
N ALA A 111 -13.45 -8.06 -18.20
CA ALA A 111 -12.81 -8.09 -19.51
C ALA A 111 -11.60 -7.12 -19.64
N ARG A 112 -11.27 -6.37 -18.58
CA ARG A 112 -10.23 -5.34 -18.59
C ARG A 112 -8.81 -5.91 -18.65
N TRP A 113 -8.59 -7.11 -18.13
CA TRP A 113 -7.25 -7.63 -17.88
C TRP A 113 -6.97 -8.86 -18.74
N ALA A 114 -5.99 -8.75 -19.63
CA ALA A 114 -5.52 -9.87 -20.46
C ALA A 114 -4.42 -10.67 -19.72
N CYS A 115 -4.77 -11.34 -18.62
CA CYS A 115 -3.84 -12.20 -17.90
C CYS A 115 -4.49 -13.47 -17.37
N GLU A 116 -3.67 -14.47 -17.08
CA GLU A 116 -4.10 -15.63 -16.32
C GLU A 116 -4.30 -15.26 -14.84
N PHE A 117 -5.41 -15.73 -14.29
CA PHE A 117 -5.83 -15.57 -12.89
C PHE A 117 -5.63 -16.88 -12.15
N SER A 118 -4.40 -17.36 -12.12
CA SER A 118 -4.00 -18.61 -11.46
C SER A 118 -3.21 -18.32 -10.18
N GLY A 119 -3.33 -19.20 -9.19
CA GLY A 119 -2.63 -19.10 -7.91
C GLY A 119 -3.50 -18.58 -6.76
N ASP A 120 -2.98 -18.68 -5.54
CA ASP A 120 -3.63 -18.12 -4.35
C ASP A 120 -3.37 -16.61 -4.26
N PRO A 121 -4.41 -15.74 -4.22
CA PRO A 121 -4.21 -14.29 -4.16
C PRO A 121 -3.43 -13.81 -2.94
N GLY A 122 -3.47 -14.55 -1.83
CA GLY A 122 -2.67 -14.26 -0.64
C GLY A 122 -1.18 -14.49 -0.89
N LEU A 123 -0.80 -15.62 -1.49
CA LEU A 123 0.58 -15.88 -1.89
C LEU A 123 1.09 -14.87 -2.92
N LEU A 124 0.26 -14.54 -3.93
CA LEU A 124 0.59 -13.53 -4.93
C LEU A 124 0.82 -12.15 -4.30
N LEU A 125 0.08 -11.79 -3.25
CA LEU A 125 0.29 -10.54 -2.50
C LEU A 125 1.65 -10.54 -1.80
N GLU A 126 2.01 -11.63 -1.12
CA GLU A 126 3.31 -11.75 -0.44
C GLU A 126 4.47 -11.64 -1.44
N GLU A 127 4.41 -12.37 -2.55
CA GLU A 127 5.41 -12.29 -3.63
C GLU A 127 5.51 -10.88 -4.21
N ALA A 128 4.38 -10.20 -4.37
CA ALA A 128 4.35 -8.85 -4.92
C ALA A 128 5.02 -7.85 -3.97
N ILE A 129 4.83 -7.98 -2.65
CA ILE A 129 5.52 -7.16 -1.64
C ILE A 129 7.02 -7.46 -1.64
N GLU A 130 7.42 -8.73 -1.74
CA GLU A 130 8.83 -9.11 -1.81
C GLU A 130 9.55 -8.54 -3.03
N ARG A 131 8.87 -8.47 -4.19
CA ARG A 131 9.42 -7.80 -5.39
C ARG A 131 9.41 -6.28 -5.29
N LEU A 132 8.43 -5.71 -4.59
CA LEU A 132 8.33 -4.25 -4.42
C LEU A 132 9.41 -3.68 -3.50
N ALA A 133 9.68 -4.39 -2.40
CA ALA A 133 10.53 -3.94 -1.32
C ALA A 133 11.94 -3.48 -1.75
N PRO A 134 12.71 -4.24 -2.54
CA PRO A 134 14.05 -3.82 -2.95
C PRO A 134 14.00 -2.56 -3.82
N LEU A 135 12.96 -2.39 -4.66
CA LEU A 135 12.82 -1.22 -5.55
C LEU A 135 12.60 0.09 -4.79
N HIS A 136 12.02 0.00 -3.60
CA HIS A 136 11.71 1.13 -2.72
C HIS A 136 12.74 1.35 -1.60
N SER A 137 13.82 0.56 -1.58
CA SER A 137 14.84 0.61 -0.55
C SER A 137 16.19 1.11 -1.10
N SER A 138 17.11 1.38 -0.18
CA SER A 138 18.49 1.72 -0.52
C SER A 138 19.26 0.56 -1.16
N GLU A 139 18.77 -0.69 -1.08
CA GLU A 139 19.43 -1.87 -1.67
C GLU A 139 19.59 -1.74 -3.19
N THR A 140 18.61 -1.10 -3.84
CA THR A 140 18.64 -0.79 -5.27
C THR A 140 18.89 0.70 -5.54
N TYR A 141 19.45 1.43 -4.57
CA TYR A 141 19.57 2.88 -4.60
C TYR A 141 18.25 3.60 -4.89
N PHE A 142 17.13 3.07 -4.37
CA PHE A 142 15.78 3.54 -4.66
C PHE A 142 15.47 3.52 -6.17
N ALA A 143 15.48 2.34 -6.78
CA ALA A 143 15.22 2.16 -8.21
C ALA A 143 13.86 2.71 -8.70
N LEU A 144 12.90 2.97 -7.80
CA LEU A 144 11.66 3.68 -8.14
C LEU A 144 11.83 5.21 -8.28
N ARG A 145 12.94 5.78 -7.82
CA ARG A 145 13.24 7.23 -7.84
C ARG A 145 14.29 7.60 -8.87
N TYR A 146 15.26 6.73 -9.08
CA TYR A 146 16.40 6.97 -9.94
C TYR A 146 16.50 5.86 -11.00
N PRO A 147 17.05 6.14 -12.19
CA PRO A 147 17.36 5.11 -13.18
C PRO A 147 18.17 3.99 -12.51
N GLY A 148 17.54 2.83 -12.36
CA GLY A 148 18.09 1.67 -11.66
C GLY A 148 18.56 0.58 -12.63
N ASP A 149 18.90 -0.58 -12.07
CA ASP A 149 19.27 -1.76 -12.84
C ASP A 149 18.11 -2.19 -13.77
N PRO A 150 18.32 -2.27 -15.10
CA PRO A 150 17.29 -2.66 -16.06
C PRO A 150 16.79 -4.11 -15.89
N GLN A 151 17.48 -4.94 -15.11
CA GLN A 151 17.06 -6.32 -14.80
C GLN A 151 16.03 -6.40 -13.67
N LEU A 152 15.79 -5.31 -12.94
CA LEU A 152 14.82 -5.28 -11.85
C LEU A 152 13.40 -5.41 -12.39
N VAL A 153 12.67 -6.43 -11.94
CA VAL A 153 11.28 -6.69 -12.31
C VAL A 153 10.36 -6.35 -11.16
N GLY A 154 9.52 -5.33 -11.34
CA GLY A 154 8.50 -4.93 -10.38
C GLY A 154 7.25 -5.83 -10.39
N PRO A 155 6.44 -5.77 -9.31
CA PRO A 155 5.17 -6.49 -9.24
C PRO A 155 4.11 -5.89 -10.18
N ARG A 156 2.99 -6.60 -10.34
CA ARG A 156 1.81 -6.08 -11.04
C ARG A 156 1.19 -4.93 -10.22
N VAL A 157 1.42 -3.69 -10.65
CA VAL A 157 0.93 -2.47 -9.97
C VAL A 157 -0.57 -2.50 -9.65
N PRO A 158 -1.48 -2.88 -10.56
CA PRO A 158 -2.91 -2.77 -10.32
C PRO A 158 -3.35 -3.60 -9.12
N PHE A 159 -2.81 -4.82 -9.00
CA PHE A 159 -3.14 -5.74 -7.92
C PHE A 159 -2.81 -5.15 -6.54
N LEU A 160 -1.59 -4.65 -6.37
CA LEU A 160 -1.16 -4.00 -5.13
C LEU A 160 -1.92 -2.69 -4.89
N ALA A 161 -2.06 -1.84 -5.91
CA ALA A 161 -2.70 -0.54 -5.79
C ALA A 161 -4.15 -0.68 -5.30
N PHE A 162 -4.94 -1.57 -5.91
CA PHE A 162 -6.34 -1.77 -5.52
C PHE A 162 -6.48 -2.46 -4.16
N ALA A 163 -5.66 -3.49 -3.87
CA ALA A 163 -5.74 -4.21 -2.59
C ALA A 163 -5.44 -3.28 -1.41
N PHE A 164 -4.33 -2.53 -1.48
CA PHE A 164 -3.96 -1.61 -0.41
C PHE A 164 -4.84 -0.37 -0.36
N TRP A 165 -5.35 0.12 -1.50
CA TRP A 165 -6.32 1.20 -1.50
C TRP A 165 -7.58 0.85 -0.71
N ARG A 166 -8.14 -0.36 -0.87
CA ARG A 166 -9.30 -0.83 -0.08
C ARG A 166 -9.01 -0.82 1.43
N VAL A 167 -7.84 -1.31 1.82
CA VAL A 167 -7.43 -1.34 3.24
C VAL A 167 -7.21 0.07 3.78
N ALA A 168 -6.66 0.99 2.98
CA ALA A 168 -6.47 2.37 3.36
C ALA A 168 -7.79 3.15 3.49
N GLU A 169 -8.80 2.87 2.66
CA GLU A 169 -10.16 3.39 2.82
C GLU A 169 -10.78 2.86 4.11
N LEU A 170 -10.69 1.55 4.36
CA LEU A 170 -11.17 0.93 5.59
C LEU A 170 -10.51 1.54 6.83
N GLY A 171 -9.19 1.75 6.81
CA GLY A 171 -8.47 2.40 7.89
C GLY A 171 -8.83 3.88 8.05
N ARG A 172 -9.10 4.61 6.97
CA ARG A 172 -9.58 5.99 7.08
C ARG A 172 -10.93 6.05 7.79
N ASP A 173 -11.84 5.17 7.42
CA ASP A 173 -13.21 5.16 7.94
C ASP A 173 -13.29 4.54 9.33
N GLN A 174 -12.40 3.59 9.65
CA GLN A 174 -12.29 2.89 10.93
C GLN A 174 -10.81 2.82 11.41
N PRO A 175 -10.22 3.93 11.90
CA PRO A 175 -8.78 4.03 12.20
C PRO A 175 -8.24 2.99 13.17
N ARG A 176 -9.08 2.50 14.09
CA ARG A 176 -8.66 1.53 15.11
C ARG A 176 -8.85 0.06 14.72
N LEU A 177 -9.52 -0.24 13.60
CA LEU A 177 -9.90 -1.60 13.24
C LEU A 177 -8.69 -2.53 13.04
N MET A 178 -7.60 -1.98 12.48
CA MET A 178 -6.39 -2.74 12.15
C MET A 178 -5.34 -2.72 13.26
N LEU A 179 -5.62 -2.06 14.38
CA LEU A 179 -4.71 -2.00 15.52
C LEU A 179 -4.79 -3.32 16.32
N PRO A 180 -3.67 -3.77 16.91
CA PRO A 180 -3.67 -4.89 17.84
C PRO A 180 -4.66 -4.63 19.00
N ASP A 181 -5.18 -5.72 19.58
CA ASP A 181 -6.12 -5.66 20.71
C ASP A 181 -5.47 -5.10 21.99
#